data_AF-A0A0R0LZQ9-F1
#
_entry.id   AF-A0A0R0LZQ9-F1
#
_cell.length_a   1.000
_cell.length_b   1.000
_cell.length_c   1.000
_cell.angle_alpha   90.00
_cell.angle_beta   90.00
_cell.angle_gamma   90.00
#
_symmetry.space_group_name_H-M   'P 1'
#
loop_
_entity.id
_entity.type
_entity.pdbx_description
1 polymer ?
#
loop_
_entity_poly.entity_id
_entity_poly.type
_entity_poly.pdbx_seq_one_letter_code
_entity_poly.pdbx_strand_id
1 'polypeptide(L)'
;MQQPCSMLPLVTEMASTTNLNIKSYNGTDSEDIILWLKEMTMCQQIFGWDELTEKRMIIVHLKGDARAWMAEFLNEKDYEISTQVLKTELQRDFYQRAGQMSHCQASSMHGHQKIEKNLKPFYESLQSLHQKE
;
A
#
# COMPACT_ATOMS: atom_id res chain seq x y z
N MET A 1 -29.67 -35.61 17.27
CA MET A 1 -29.61 -34.45 16.36
C MET A 1 -28.39 -33.64 16.74
N GLN A 2 -27.38 -33.59 15.88
CA GLN A 2 -26.22 -32.70 16.01
C GLN A 2 -25.93 -32.17 14.60
N GLN A 3 -26.11 -30.86 14.42
CA GLN A 3 -25.62 -30.15 13.24
C GLN A 3 -24.10 -30.07 13.32
N PRO A 4 -23.36 -30.35 12.23
CA PRO A 4 -21.97 -29.97 12.16
C PRO A 4 -21.89 -28.47 11.87
N CYS A 5 -21.22 -27.72 12.77
CA CYS A 5 -20.78 -26.36 12.51
C CYS A 5 -19.87 -26.39 11.28
N SER A 6 -20.39 -25.92 10.16
CA SER A 6 -19.62 -25.64 8.95
C SER A 6 -18.70 -24.45 9.23
N MET A 7 -17.45 -24.74 9.62
CA MET A 7 -16.35 -23.78 9.54
C MET A 7 -16.01 -23.60 8.06
N LEU A 8 -16.74 -22.71 7.38
CA LEU A 8 -16.41 -22.29 6.02
C LEU A 8 -15.09 -21.50 6.02
N PRO A 9 -14.30 -21.59 4.93
CA PRO A 9 -12.88 -21.29 4.94
C PRO A 9 -12.62 -19.79 4.69
N LEU A 10 -12.60 -18.99 5.75
CA LEU A 10 -12.20 -17.57 5.66
C LEU A 10 -10.70 -17.42 5.28
N VAL A 11 -9.93 -18.51 5.25
CA VAL A 11 -8.47 -18.51 5.04
C VAL A 11 -8.08 -18.64 3.57
N THR A 12 -9.00 -19.06 2.68
CA THR A 12 -8.63 -19.39 1.29
C THR A 12 -8.51 -18.17 0.38
N GLU A 13 -9.29 -17.11 0.59
CA GLU A 13 -9.22 -15.88 -0.24
C GLU A 13 -8.00 -15.01 0.08
N MET A 14 -7.62 -14.90 1.36
CA MET A 14 -6.46 -14.09 1.73
C MET A 14 -5.12 -14.74 1.35
N ALA A 15 -5.08 -16.05 1.13
CA ALA A 15 -3.87 -16.75 0.71
C ALA A 15 -3.44 -16.43 -0.73
N SER A 16 -4.38 -16.20 -1.66
CA SER A 16 -4.06 -15.79 -3.05
C SER A 16 -3.47 -14.37 -3.07
N THR A 17 -4.03 -13.46 -2.27
CA THR A 17 -3.57 -12.06 -2.23
C THR A 17 -2.23 -11.86 -1.52
N THR A 18 -1.77 -12.81 -0.69
CA THR A 18 -0.41 -12.82 -0.10
C THR A 18 0.70 -13.31 -1.03
N ASN A 19 0.37 -13.89 -2.20
CA ASN A 19 1.37 -14.27 -3.21
C ASN A 19 1.79 -13.09 -4.11
N LEU A 20 1.18 -11.92 -3.94
CA LEU A 20 1.61 -10.72 -4.64
C LEU A 20 2.94 -10.26 -4.02
N ASN A 21 3.97 -10.15 -4.84
CA ASN A 21 5.27 -9.61 -4.44
C ASN A 21 5.20 -8.09 -4.30
N ILE A 22 4.33 -7.61 -3.42
CA ILE A 22 4.18 -6.19 -3.10
C ILE A 22 5.32 -5.82 -2.16
N LYS A 23 6.13 -4.86 -2.60
CA LYS A 23 7.22 -4.34 -1.77
C LYS A 23 6.63 -3.72 -0.50
N SER A 24 7.19 -4.05 0.66
CA SER A 24 6.84 -3.36 1.91
C SER A 24 7.37 -1.92 1.91
N TYR A 25 6.65 -1.00 2.54
CA TYR A 25 7.09 0.38 2.74
C TYR A 25 7.52 0.59 4.19
N ASN A 26 8.77 1.00 4.40
CA ASN A 26 9.35 1.13 5.74
C ASN A 26 9.26 2.56 6.29
N GLY A 27 9.08 3.54 5.40
CA GLY A 27 9.06 4.95 5.78
C GLY A 27 10.44 5.60 5.78
N THR A 28 11.39 5.06 5.02
CA THR A 28 12.74 5.62 4.91
C THR A 28 12.82 6.67 3.78
N ASP A 29 13.78 7.60 3.87
CA ASP A 29 13.95 8.69 2.87
C ASP A 29 14.28 8.20 1.46
N SER A 30 14.72 6.95 1.31
CA SER A 30 15.03 6.33 0.02
C SER A 30 13.79 5.79 -0.71
N GLU A 31 12.66 5.72 -0.03
CA GLU A 31 11.41 5.17 -0.55
C GLU A 31 10.44 6.29 -0.97
N ASP A 32 9.83 6.14 -2.14
CA ASP A 32 8.85 7.09 -2.65
C ASP A 32 7.43 6.62 -2.29
N ILE A 33 6.82 7.27 -1.29
CA ILE A 33 5.46 6.95 -0.84
C ILE A 33 4.40 7.14 -1.94
N ILE A 34 4.58 8.11 -2.84
CA ILE A 34 3.64 8.37 -3.94
C ILE A 34 3.69 7.21 -4.94
N LEU A 35 4.91 6.76 -5.28
CA LEU A 35 5.10 5.61 -6.15
C LEU A 35 4.47 4.36 -5.54
N TRP A 36 4.77 4.10 -4.27
CA TRP A 36 4.26 2.93 -3.56
C TRP A 36 2.72 2.90 -3.46
N LEU A 37 2.08 4.03 -3.14
CA LEU A 37 0.60 4.11 -3.12
C LEU A 37 -0.03 3.92 -4.51
N LYS A 38 0.66 4.32 -5.59
CA LYS A 38 0.22 4.02 -6.96
C LYS A 38 0.33 2.54 -7.29
N GLU A 39 1.39 1.86 -6.84
CA GLU A 39 1.53 0.41 -6.95
C GLU A 39 0.35 -0.31 -6.26
N MET A 40 -0.02 0.11 -5.04
CA MET A 40 -1.18 -0.43 -4.31
C MET A 40 -2.50 -0.23 -5.07
N THR A 41 -2.70 0.97 -5.64
CA THR A 41 -3.90 1.28 -6.44
C THR A 41 -3.95 0.43 -7.73
N MET A 42 -2.80 0.14 -8.35
CA MET A 42 -2.76 -0.77 -9.50
C MET A 42 -3.08 -2.20 -9.12
N CYS A 43 -2.58 -2.70 -7.97
CA CYS A 43 -3.00 -4.00 -7.45
C CYS A 43 -4.53 -4.03 -7.26
N GLN A 44 -5.09 -3.00 -6.63
CA GLN A 44 -6.54 -2.90 -6.43
C GLN A 44 -7.31 -3.02 -7.76
N GLN A 45 -6.86 -2.33 -8.80
CA GLN A 45 -7.50 -2.35 -10.11
C GLN A 45 -7.37 -3.70 -10.83
N ILE A 46 -6.19 -4.34 -10.78
CA ILE A 46 -5.93 -5.61 -11.47
C ILE A 46 -6.69 -6.77 -10.80
N PHE A 47 -6.67 -6.81 -9.47
CA PHE A 47 -7.26 -7.92 -8.71
C PHE A 47 -8.70 -7.64 -8.26
N GLY A 48 -9.28 -6.50 -8.65
CA GLY A 48 -10.66 -6.14 -8.32
C GLY A 48 -10.92 -5.99 -6.82
N TRP A 49 -9.93 -5.48 -6.07
CA TRP A 49 -10.08 -5.31 -4.62
C TRP A 49 -11.11 -4.25 -4.28
N ASP A 50 -11.95 -4.55 -3.29
CA ASP A 50 -12.78 -3.55 -2.65
C ASP A 50 -11.95 -2.59 -1.78
N GLU A 51 -12.58 -1.49 -1.37
CA GLU A 51 -11.92 -0.44 -0.59
C GLU A 51 -11.33 -0.97 0.73
N LEU A 52 -12.01 -1.94 1.35
CA LEU A 52 -11.58 -2.54 2.62
C LEU A 52 -10.35 -3.43 2.44
N THR A 53 -10.31 -4.22 1.37
CA THR A 53 -9.18 -5.07 1.01
C THR A 53 -7.97 -4.22 0.68
N GLU A 54 -8.14 -3.15 -0.09
CA GLU A 54 -7.07 -2.19 -0.34
C GLU A 54 -6.53 -1.59 0.97
N LYS A 55 -7.42 -1.13 1.87
CA LYS A 55 -7.02 -0.59 3.18
C LYS A 55 -6.16 -1.58 3.95
N ARG A 56 -6.61 -2.84 4.03
CA ARG A 56 -5.90 -3.91 4.73
C ARG A 56 -4.54 -4.18 4.10
N MET A 57 -4.48 -4.20 2.77
CA MET A 57 -3.24 -4.42 2.04
C MET A 57 -2.22 -3.32 2.27
N ILE A 58 -2.66 -2.06 2.29
CA ILE A 58 -1.79 -0.93 2.66
C ILE A 58 -1.24 -1.18 4.07
N ILE A 59 -2.11 -1.40 5.07
CA ILE A 59 -1.70 -1.54 6.48
C ILE A 59 -0.71 -2.70 6.69
N VAL A 60 -0.95 -3.85 6.07
CA VAL A 60 -0.12 -5.06 6.26
C VAL A 60 1.28 -4.88 5.68
N HIS A 61 1.42 -4.12 4.60
CA HIS A 61 2.69 -3.87 3.93
C HIS A 61 3.46 -2.65 4.46
N LEU A 62 2.90 -1.91 5.43
CA LEU A 62 3.69 -0.95 6.21
C LEU A 62 4.58 -1.69 7.21
N LYS A 63 5.85 -1.31 7.27
CA LYS A 63 6.88 -1.80 8.20
C LYS A 63 7.62 -0.61 8.80
N GLY A 64 8.52 -0.88 9.75
CA GLY A 64 9.40 0.14 10.34
C GLY A 64 8.65 1.37 10.85
N ASP A 65 9.17 2.54 10.52
CA ASP A 65 8.65 3.85 10.95
C ASP A 65 7.24 4.11 10.41
N ALA A 66 6.95 3.64 9.19
CA ALA A 66 5.60 3.75 8.62
C ALA A 66 4.57 2.93 9.41
N ARG A 67 4.97 1.77 9.93
CA ARG A 67 4.08 0.96 10.78
C ARG A 67 3.88 1.61 12.16
N ALA A 68 4.94 2.18 12.74
CA ALA A 68 4.87 2.90 14.00
C ALA A 68 3.93 4.11 13.90
N TRP A 69 4.14 4.96 12.89
CA TRP A 69 3.28 6.10 12.59
C TRP A 69 1.82 5.70 12.40
N MET A 70 1.56 4.63 11.65
CA MET A 70 0.18 4.13 11.43
C MET A 70 -0.51 3.75 12.74
N ALA A 71 0.22 3.16 13.69
CA ALA A 71 -0.36 2.76 14.98
C ALA A 71 -0.78 3.98 15.80
N GLU A 72 0.05 5.02 15.83
CA GLU A 72 -0.25 6.29 16.49
C GLU A 72 -1.44 6.99 15.82
N PHE A 73 -1.39 7.13 14.50
CA PHE A 73 -2.46 7.75 13.71
C PHE A 73 -3.81 7.06 13.88
N LEU A 74 -3.85 5.73 13.84
CA LEU A 74 -5.11 5.00 14.06
C LEU A 74 -5.64 5.16 15.48
N ASN A 75 -4.76 5.20 16.48
CA ASN A 75 -5.15 5.43 17.87
C ASN A 75 -5.76 6.83 18.05
N GLU A 76 -5.23 7.85 17.37
CA GLU A 76 -5.81 9.21 17.37
C GLU A 76 -7.17 9.34 16.67
N LYS A 77 -7.50 8.39 15.79
CA LYS A 77 -8.72 8.38 14.96
C LYS A 77 -9.72 7.32 15.40
N ASP A 78 -9.57 6.74 16.58
CA ASP A 78 -10.41 5.66 17.11
C ASP A 78 -10.54 4.47 16.13
N TYR A 79 -9.51 4.21 15.32
CA TYR A 79 -9.45 3.17 14.29
C TYR A 79 -10.47 3.31 13.14
N GLU A 80 -11.30 4.35 13.15
CA GLU A 80 -12.34 4.62 12.15
C GLU A 80 -11.86 5.65 11.11
N ILE A 81 -11.20 5.16 10.06
CA ILE A 81 -10.76 5.99 8.92
C ILE A 81 -11.16 5.35 7.58
N SER A 82 -11.44 6.17 6.58
CA SER A 82 -11.60 5.69 5.20
C SER A 82 -10.25 5.39 4.55
N THR A 83 -10.24 4.61 3.46
CA THR A 83 -9.01 4.33 2.71
C THR A 83 -8.45 5.58 2.06
N GLN A 84 -9.33 6.49 1.61
CA GLN A 84 -8.91 7.78 1.07
C GLN A 84 -8.17 8.62 2.12
N VAL A 85 -8.73 8.77 3.32
CA VAL A 85 -8.09 9.51 4.42
C VAL A 85 -6.74 8.88 4.74
N LEU A 86 -6.69 7.54 4.83
CA LEU A 86 -5.44 6.84 5.07
C LEU A 86 -4.35 7.21 4.03
N LYS A 87 -4.67 7.10 2.74
CA LYS A 87 -3.73 7.40 1.65
C LYS A 87 -3.25 8.85 1.71
N THR A 88 -4.17 9.79 1.93
CA THR A 88 -3.85 11.22 2.00
C THR A 88 -2.92 11.54 3.17
N GLU A 89 -3.18 10.98 4.35
CA GLU A 89 -2.40 11.28 5.55
C GLU A 89 -1.02 10.61 5.49
N LEU A 90 -0.92 9.37 4.99
CA LEU A 90 0.36 8.70 4.70
C LEU A 90 1.20 9.52 3.73
N GLN A 91 0.61 9.95 2.62
CA GLN A 91 1.31 10.76 1.63
C GLN A 91 1.76 12.08 2.25
N ARG A 92 0.89 12.78 3.00
CA ARG A 92 1.24 14.07 3.61
C ARG A 92 2.44 13.93 4.55
N ASP A 93 2.40 12.98 5.47
CA ASP A 93 3.42 12.83 6.50
C ASP A 93 4.79 12.43 5.90
N PHE A 94 4.84 11.36 5.10
CA PHE A 94 6.10 10.86 4.55
C PHE A 94 6.65 11.71 3.39
N TYR A 95 5.79 12.41 2.64
CA TYR A 95 6.25 13.38 1.64
C TYR A 95 6.82 14.64 2.31
N GLN A 96 6.22 15.12 3.39
CA GLN A 96 6.75 16.26 4.15
C GLN A 96 8.07 15.93 4.83
N ARG A 97 8.24 14.73 5.40
CA ARG A 97 9.52 14.30 5.98
C ARG A 97 10.65 14.28 4.93
N ALA A 98 10.38 13.72 3.74
CA ALA A 98 11.32 13.74 2.63
C ALA A 98 11.66 15.17 2.16
N GLY A 99 10.66 16.08 2.17
CA GLY A 99 10.79 17.50 1.82
C GLY A 99 11.55 18.34 2.86
N GLN A 100 11.36 18.08 4.15
CA GLN A 100 12.03 18.80 5.23
C GLN A 100 13.53 18.50 5.29
N MET A 101 13.96 17.29 4.91
CA MET A 101 15.39 16.96 4.76
C MET A 101 16.02 17.52 3.47
N SER A 102 15.22 17.84 2.45
CA SER A 102 15.72 18.39 1.18
C SER A 102 15.74 19.92 1.11
N HIS A 103 15.38 20.63 2.19
CA HIS A 103 15.59 22.08 2.29
C HIS A 103 17.07 22.50 2.28
N CYS A 104 18.01 21.54 2.20
CA CYS A 104 19.41 21.79 1.88
C CYS A 104 19.77 21.70 0.38
N GLN A 105 18.98 21.13 -0.53
CA GLN A 105 19.34 21.11 -1.97
C GLN A 105 18.15 21.13 -2.95
N ALA A 106 18.05 22.28 -3.63
CA ALA A 106 17.53 22.58 -4.96
C ALA A 106 16.48 21.65 -5.66
N SER A 107 15.38 22.32 -6.03
CA SER A 107 14.52 22.14 -7.21
C SER A 107 14.72 20.91 -8.10
N SER A 108 13.68 20.07 -8.26
CA SER A 108 13.68 19.08 -9.34
C SER A 108 12.30 18.85 -9.95
N MET A 109 12.16 19.25 -11.21
CA MET A 109 11.08 18.84 -12.13
C MET A 109 11.27 17.42 -12.72
N HIS A 110 12.13 16.58 -12.13
CA HIS A 110 12.43 15.23 -12.66
C HIS A 110 11.57 14.09 -12.07
N GLY A 111 10.62 14.39 -11.19
CA GLY A 111 9.82 13.36 -10.51
C GLY A 111 8.94 12.52 -11.45
N HIS A 112 8.26 13.16 -12.40
CA HIS A 112 7.27 12.47 -13.26
C HIS A 112 7.88 11.40 -14.18
N GLN A 113 9.06 11.66 -14.76
CA GLN A 113 9.69 10.73 -15.70
C GLN A 113 10.32 9.51 -15.01
N LYS A 114 10.69 9.63 -13.72
CA LYS A 114 11.21 8.51 -12.91
C LYS A 114 10.09 7.60 -12.40
N ILE A 115 8.92 8.18 -12.10
CA ILE A 115 7.73 7.43 -11.67
C ILE A 115 7.25 6.48 -12.77
N GLU A 116 7.11 6.98 -14.01
CA GLU A 116 6.56 6.20 -15.13
C GLU A 116 7.45 5.00 -15.52
N LYS A 117 8.78 5.14 -15.44
CA LYS A 117 9.75 4.07 -15.74
C LYS A 117 9.72 2.91 -14.74
N ASN A 118 9.34 3.15 -13.49
CA ASN A 118 9.29 2.10 -12.46
C ASN A 118 7.92 1.41 -12.41
N LEU A 119 6.84 2.11 -12.76
CA LEU A 119 5.49 1.54 -12.70
C LEU A 119 5.19 0.55 -13.82
N LYS A 120 5.73 0.77 -15.03
CA LYS A 120 5.44 -0.10 -16.18
C LYS A 120 5.88 -1.56 -15.98
N PRO A 121 7.13 -1.86 -15.56
CA PRO A 121 7.55 -3.23 -15.30
C PRO A 121 6.78 -3.91 -14.16
N PHE A 122 6.39 -3.14 -13.14
CA PHE A 122 5.56 -3.65 -12.05
C PHE A 122 4.16 -4.04 -12.56
N TYR A 123 3.53 -3.16 -13.34
CA TYR A 123 2.22 -3.41 -13.94
C TYR A 123 2.22 -4.65 -14.84
N GLU A 124 3.20 -4.78 -15.74
CA GLU A 124 3.35 -5.95 -16.63
C GLU A 124 3.53 -7.25 -15.82
N SER A 125 4.28 -7.19 -14.71
CA SER A 125 4.47 -8.33 -13.81
C SER A 125 3.17 -8.76 -13.13
N LEU A 126 2.36 -7.80 -12.67
CA LEU A 126 1.06 -8.09 -12.05
C LEU A 126 0.05 -8.65 -13.04
N GLN A 127 0.01 -8.13 -14.27
CA GLN A 127 -0.86 -8.65 -15.32
C GLN A 127 -0.51 -10.11 -15.69
N SER A 128 0.77 -10.42 -15.79
CA SER A 128 1.21 -11.80 -16.06
C SER A 128 0.84 -12.77 -14.93
N LEU A 129 0.83 -12.30 -13.69
CA LEU A 129 0.43 -13.10 -12.54
C LEU A 129 -1.08 -13.37 -12.54
N HIS A 130 -1.89 -12.33 -12.79
CA HIS A 130 -3.34 -12.45 -12.85
C HIS A 130 -3.84 -13.40 -13.95
N GLN A 131 -3.14 -13.48 -15.09
CA GLN A 131 -3.52 -14.36 -16.20
C GLN A 131 -3.18 -15.85 -15.97
N LYS A 132 -2.45 -16.18 -14.90
CA LYS A 132 -2.04 -17.56 -14.58
C LYS A 132 -2.93 -18.25 -13.53
N GLU A 133 -3.83 -17.50 -12.89
CA GLU A 133 -4.87 -18.00 -11.98
C GLU A 133 -6.16 -18.32 -12.76
#